data_AF-A0A1G8XE38-F1
#
_entry.id   AF-A0A1G8XE38-F1
#
_cell.length_a   1.000
_cell.length_b   1.000
_cell.length_c   1.000
_cell.angle_alpha   90.00
_cell.angle_beta   90.00
_cell.angle_gamma   90.00
#
_symmetry.space_group_name_H-M   'P 1'
#
loop_
_entity.id
_entity.type
_entity.pdbx_description
1 polymer ?
#
loop_
_entity_poly.entity_id
_entity_poly.type
_entity_poly.pdbx_seq_one_letter_code
_entity_poly.pdbx_strand_id
1 'polypeptide(L)' 'MYQDPKRVRTKSTVYLDQYEADVITALANYLGVPKAEVMRQMLMKEARDVLGIDLVGLDATVAQQAS' A
#
# COMPACT_ATOMS: atom_id res chain seq x y z
N MET A 1 -15.05 28.46 12.38
CA MET A 1 -14.48 27.11 12.21
C MET A 1 -13.04 27.24 11.77
N TYR A 2 -12.09 27.05 12.68
CA TYR A 2 -10.67 27.07 12.32
C TYR A 2 -10.30 25.67 11.81
N GLN A 3 -9.85 25.57 10.57
CA GLN A 3 -9.22 24.32 10.12
C GLN A 3 -7.88 24.24 10.87
N ASP A 4 -7.74 23.25 11.75
CA ASP A 4 -6.48 23.00 12.46
C ASP A 4 -5.35 22.82 11.42
N PRO A 5 -4.35 23.70 11.39
CA PRO A 5 -3.25 23.63 10.43
C PRO A 5 -2.37 22.40 10.62
N LYS A 6 -2.49 21.68 11.75
CA LYS A 6 -1.81 20.40 11.99
C LYS A 6 -2.57 19.21 11.41
N ARG A 7 -3.77 19.41 10.85
CA ARG A 7 -4.55 18.34 10.22
C ARG A 7 -4.03 18.06 8.80
N VAL A 8 -2.85 17.44 8.72
CA VAL A 8 -2.34 16.89 7.46
C VAL A 8 -3.30 15.78 7.02
N ARG A 9 -4.11 16.05 5.99
CA ARG A 9 -4.93 15.01 5.36
C ARG A 9 -4.03 14.18 4.46
N THR A 10 -3.52 13.07 4.97
CA THR A 10 -2.73 12.11 4.18
C THR A 10 -3.68 11.27 3.32
N LYS A 11 -4.03 11.81 2.15
CA LYS A 11 -4.73 11.07 1.11
C LYS A 11 -3.82 11.02 -0.12
N SER A 12 -3.65 9.84 -0.68
CA SER A 12 -2.99 9.66 -1.97
C SER A 12 -4.06 9.42 -3.02
N THR A 13 -3.99 10.15 -4.12
CA THR A 13 -4.87 10.00 -5.28
C THR A 13 -4.05 9.45 -6.43
N VAL A 14 -4.58 8.43 -7.11
CA VAL A 14 -3.97 7.83 -8.29
C VAL A 14 -4.96 7.99 -9.43
N TYR A 15 -4.46 8.44 -10.58
CA TYR A 15 -5.25 8.49 -11.81
C TYR A 15 -5.14 7.15 -12.50
N LEU A 16 -6.29 6.59 -12.85
CA LEU A 16 -6.41 5.33 -13.56
C LEU A 16 -7.26 5.57 -14.79
N ASP A 17 -6.96 4.87 -15.87
CA ASP A 17 -7.90 4.77 -16.97
C ASP A 17 -9.08 3.85 -16.62
N GLN A 18 -10.04 3.75 -17.55
CA GLN A 18 -11.23 2.93 -17.34
C GLN A 18 -10.90 1.44 -17.21
N TYR A 19 -9.98 0.94 -18.04
CA TYR A 19 -9.60 -0.46 -18.06
C TYR A 19 -8.90 -0.87 -16.76
N GLU A 20 -7.93 -0.08 -16.30
CA GLU A 20 -7.23 -0.27 -15.04
C GLU A 20 -8.20 -0.26 -13.86
N ALA A 21 -9.14 0.71 -13.84
CA ALA A 21 -10.15 0.79 -12.80
C ALA A 21 -11.05 -0.45 -12.75
N ASP A 22 -11.43 -0.99 -13.91
CA ASP A 22 -12.28 -2.18 -14.02
C ASP A 22 -11.54 -3.45 -13.58
N VAL A 23 -10.26 -3.59 -13.95
CA VAL A 23 -9.41 -4.71 -13.53
C VAL A 23 -9.24 -4.73 -12.00
N ILE A 24 -8.93 -3.59 -11.39
CA ILE A 24 -8.76 -3.50 -9.93
C ILE A 24 -10.10 -3.78 -9.24
N THR A 25 -11.21 -3.30 -9.81
CA THR A 25 -12.55 -3.54 -9.26
C THR A 25 -12.91 -5.03 -9.31
N ALA A 26 -12.63 -5.71 -10.44
CA ALA A 26 -12.84 -7.14 -10.58
C ALA A 26 -12.03 -7.94 -9.56
N LEU A 27 -10.75 -7.58 -9.35
CA LEU A 27 -9.89 -8.21 -8.36
C LEU A 27 -10.40 -7.99 -6.92
N ALA A 28 -10.82 -6.76 -6.60
CA ALA A 28 -11.39 -6.43 -5.29
C ALA A 28 -12.66 -7.26 -5.01
N ASN A 29 -13.54 -7.39 -6.00
CA ASN A 29 -14.75 -8.20 -5.91
C ASN A 29 -14.42 -9.69 -5.72
N TYR A 30 -13.43 -10.20 -6.45
CA TYR A 30 -12.98 -11.59 -6.34
C TYR A 30 -12.44 -11.91 -4.93
N LEU A 31 -11.66 -10.99 -4.35
CA LEU A 31 -11.08 -11.13 -3.02
C LEU A 31 -12.08 -10.80 -1.89
N GLY A 32 -13.20 -10.15 -2.21
CA GLY A 32 -14.19 -9.70 -1.22
C GLY A 32 -13.70 -8.55 -0.33
N VAL A 33 -12.75 -7.74 -0.82
CA VAL A 33 -12.16 -6.62 -0.05
C VAL A 33 -12.38 -5.27 -0.74
N PRO A 34 -12.29 -4.14 -0.02
CA PRO A 34 -12.42 -2.82 -0.62
C PRO A 34 -11.31 -2.53 -1.65
N LYS A 35 -11.65 -1.84 -2.75
CA LYS A 35 -10.71 -1.40 -3.79
C LYS A 35 -9.47 -0.69 -3.23
N ALA A 36 -9.66 0.19 -2.26
CA ALA A 36 -8.55 0.93 -1.64
C ALA A 36 -7.54 0.02 -0.92
N GLU A 37 -8.01 -1.11 -0.39
CA GLU A 37 -7.16 -2.09 0.26
C GLU A 37 -6.29 -2.84 -0.75
N VAL A 38 -6.87 -3.31 -1.86
CA VAL A 38 -6.14 -3.92 -2.97
C VAL A 38 -5.05 -2.99 -3.47
N MET A 39 -5.41 -1.73 -3.75
CA MET A 39 -4.46 -0.71 -4.21
C MET A 39 -3.31 -0.49 -3.23
N ARG A 40 -3.61 -0.45 -1.91
CA ARG A 40 -2.59 -0.30 -0.88
C ARG A 40 -1.65 -1.50 -0.83
N GLN A 41 -2.18 -2.72 -0.92
CA GLN A 41 -1.38 -3.94 -0.90
C GLN A 41 -0.44 -4.01 -2.11
N MET A 42 -0.95 -3.71 -3.30
CA MET A 42 -0.15 -3.66 -4.53
C MET A 42 0.94 -2.59 -4.44
N LEU A 43 0.59 -1.36 -4.02
CA LEU A 43 1.55 -0.27 -3.84
C LEU A 43 2.67 -0.64 -2.86
N MET A 44 2.32 -1.20 -1.71
CA MET A 44 3.29 -1.55 -0.67
C MET A 44 4.15 -2.75 -1.06
N LYS A 45 3.59 -3.70 -1.82
CA LYS A 45 4.36 -4.82 -2.38
C LYS A 45 5.42 -4.28 -3.34
N GLU A 46 5.03 -3.49 -4.33
CA GLU A 46 5.96 -2.94 -5.31
C GLU A 46 7.01 -2.03 -4.67
N ALA A 47 6.61 -1.19 -3.70
CA ALA A 47 7.54 -0.34 -2.97
C ALA A 47 8.62 -1.15 -2.22
N ARG A 48 8.27 -2.32 -1.65
CA ARG A 48 9.24 -3.19 -0.99
C ARG A 48 10.20 -3.83 -1.98
N ASP A 49 9.67 -4.30 -3.10
CA ASP A 49 10.45 -4.92 -4.17
C ASP A 49 11.47 -3.90 -4.74
N VAL A 50 11.04 -2.66 -4.99
CA VAL A 50 11.90 -1.55 -5.46
C VAL A 50 12.94 -1.14 -4.42
N LEU A 51 12.58 -1.11 -3.13
CA LEU A 51 13.50 -0.76 -2.06
C LEU A 51 14.46 -1.91 -1.69
N GLY A 52 14.27 -3.11 -2.25
CA GLY A 52 15.04 -4.31 -1.89
C GLY A 52 14.82 -4.75 -0.45
N ILE A 53 13.70 -4.35 0.15
CA ILE A 53 13.32 -4.69 1.53
C ILE A 53 12.68 -6.08 1.50
N ASP A 54 13.53 -7.10 1.54
CA ASP A 54 13.08 -8.47 1.79
C ASP A 54 12.83 -8.63 3.29
N LEU A 55 11.55 -8.72 3.68
CA LEU A 55 11.16 -8.95 5.06
C LEU A 55 11.75 -10.26 5.61
N VAL A 56 11.96 -11.27 4.75
CA VAL A 56 12.58 -12.55 5.14
C VAL A 56 14.05 -12.34 5.57
N GLY A 57 14.78 -11.42 4.93
CA GLY A 57 16.15 -11.05 5.31
C GLY A 57 16.21 -10.08 6.50
N LEU A 58 15.19 -9.24 6.69
CA LEU A 58 15.10 -8.30 7.80
C LEU A 58 14.81 -8.96 9.14
N ASP A 59 13.95 -9.99 9.17
CA ASP A 59 13.69 -10.74 10.41
C ASP A 59 14.97 -11.40 10.96
N ALA A 60 15.85 -11.88 10.08
CA ALA A 60 17.14 -12.47 10.47
C ALA A 60 18.12 -11.43 11.03
N THR A 61 18.15 -10.22 10.47
CA THR A 61 19.09 -9.16 10.89
C THR A 61 18.65 -8.46 12.17
N VAL A 62 17.35 -8.23 12.39
CA VAL A 62 16.83 -7.68 13.65
C VAL A 62 17.02 -8.69 14.79
N ALA A 63 16.83 -9.99 14.52
CA ALA A 63 17.10 -11.04 15.51
C ALA A 63 18.60 -11.13 15.88
N GLN A 64 19.51 -10.93 14.93
CA GLN A 64 20.95 -10.89 15.17
C GLN A 64 21.43 -9.64 15.92
N GLN A 65 20.74 -8.51 15.83
CA GLN A 65 21.10 -7.29 16.54
C GLN A 65 20.55 -7.24 17.98
N ALA A 66 19.63 -8.15 18.34
CA ALA A 66 19.02 -8.24 19.67
C ALA A 66 19.67 -9.30 20.58
N SER A 67 20.72 -9.98 20.12
CA SER A 67 21.52 -10.99 20.85
C SER A 67 22.93 -10.49 21.13
#